data_AF-A0A7X7ASH7-F1
#
_entry.id   AF-A0A7X7ASH7-F1
#
_cell.length_a   1.000
_cell.length_b   1.000
_cell.length_c   1.000
_cell.angle_alpha   90.00
_cell.angle_beta   90.00
_cell.angle_gamma   90.00
#
_symmetry.space_group_name_H-M   'P 1'
#
loop_
_entity.id
_entity.type
_entity.pdbx_description
1 polymer ?
#
loop_
_entity_poly.entity_id
_entity_poly.type
_entity_poly.pdbx_seq_one_letter_code
_entity_poly.pdbx_strand_id
1 'polypeptide(L)' 'MSADETLKLLSKQWCNLQDLMKLANVGRNTALKIRKEIKMDLLGKGYTLPNNLIPMCEVVAKLKINISYLQKMAYVDDT' A
#
# COMPACT_ATOMS: atom_id res chain seq x y z
N MET A 1 -10.89 -8.24 -0.63
CA MET A 1 -11.15 -6.81 -0.38
C MET A 1 -11.93 -6.29 -1.56
N SER A 2 -13.00 -5.53 -1.32
CA SER A 2 -13.71 -4.77 -2.34
C SER A 2 -12.92 -3.53 -2.78
N ALA A 3 -13.40 -2.83 -3.81
CA ALA A 3 -12.80 -1.58 -4.26
C ALA A 3 -12.87 -0.48 -3.17
N ASP A 4 -14.03 -0.31 -2.53
CA ASP A 4 -14.22 0.63 -1.42
C ASP A 4 -13.33 0.32 -0.21
N GLU A 5 -13.25 -0.94 0.22
CA GLU A 5 -12.37 -1.35 1.31
C GLU A 5 -10.90 -1.04 0.99
N THR A 6 -10.50 -1.27 -0.26
CA THR A 6 -9.15 -0.99 -0.72
C THR A 6 -8.88 0.52 -0.71
N LEU A 7 -9.80 1.34 -1.21
CA LEU A 7 -9.66 2.80 -1.20
C LEU A 7 -9.61 3.36 0.22
N LYS A 8 -10.45 2.87 1.13
CA LYS A 8 -10.39 3.21 2.57
C LYS A 8 -9.04 2.85 3.17
N LEU A 9 -8.49 1.69 2.84
CA LEU A 9 -7.16 1.30 3.29
C LEU A 9 -6.05 2.21 2.72
N LEU A 10 -6.10 2.52 1.43
CA LEU A 10 -5.16 3.38 0.73
C LEU A 10 -5.21 4.85 1.18
N SER A 11 -6.32 5.29 1.78
CA SER A 11 -6.47 6.65 2.33
C SER A 11 -5.56 6.93 3.54
N LYS A 12 -4.98 5.89 4.16
CA LYS A 12 -4.02 6.06 5.26
C LYS A 12 -2.71 6.65 4.74
N GLN A 13 -2.13 7.59 5.48
CA GLN A 13 -0.79 8.12 5.19
C GLN A 13 0.30 7.03 5.24
N TRP A 14 0.22 6.16 6.25
CA TRP A 14 1.24 5.16 6.55
C TRP A 14 0.70 3.74 6.38
N CYS A 15 1.48 2.91 5.71
CA CYS A 15 1.22 1.49 5.54
C CYS A 15 2.03 0.68 6.55
N ASN A 16 1.33 -0.12 7.36
CA ASN A 16 1.95 -1.11 8.25
C ASN A 16 2.05 -2.48 7.56
N LEU A 17 2.67 -3.46 8.21
CA LEU A 17 2.88 -4.79 7.63
C LEU A 17 1.56 -5.53 7.32
N GLN A 18 0.53 -5.39 8.16
CA GLN A 18 -0.77 -6.03 7.96
C GLN A 18 -1.51 -5.40 6.78
N ASP A 19 -1.47 -4.07 6.67
CA ASP A 19 -2.01 -3.33 5.53
C ASP A 19 -1.32 -3.78 4.23
N LEU A 20 0.02 -3.90 4.24
CA LEU A 20 0.78 -4.38 3.09
C LEU A 20 0.44 -5.82 2.71
N MET A 21 0.27 -6.71 3.68
CA MET A 21 -0.15 -8.10 3.43
C MET A 21 -1.53 -8.15 2.74
N LYS A 22 -2.47 -7.31 3.19
CA LYS A 22 -3.80 -7.21 2.58
C LYS A 22 -3.75 -6.64 1.17
N LEU A 23 -3.01 -5.55 0.95
CA LEU A 23 -2.89 -4.88 -0.34
C LEU A 23 -2.17 -5.73 -1.40
N ALA A 24 -1.11 -6.43 -1.01
CA ALA A 24 -0.35 -7.28 -1.93
C ALA A 24 -0.91 -8.71 -2.02
N ASN A 25 -1.88 -9.08 -1.17
CA ASN A 25 -2.39 -10.44 -1.02
C ASN A 25 -1.28 -11.49 -0.82
N VAL A 26 -0.34 -11.21 0.10
CA VAL A 26 0.81 -12.09 0.36
C VAL A 26 0.98 -12.41 1.84
N GLY A 27 1.69 -13.50 2.11
CA GLY A 27 2.12 -13.87 3.45
C GLY A 27 3.17 -12.92 4.04
N ARG A 28 3.35 -13.01 5.36
CA ARG A 28 4.21 -12.13 6.17
C ARG A 28 5.63 -11.99 5.63
N ASN A 29 6.26 -13.09 5.22
CA ASN A 29 7.66 -13.09 4.77
C ASN A 29 7.85 -12.29 3.47
N THR A 30 6.92 -12.44 2.53
CA THR A 30 6.94 -11.67 1.28
C THR A 30 6.64 -10.20 1.53
N ALA A 31 5.66 -9.88 2.40
CA ALA A 31 5.39 -8.50 2.79
C ALA A 31 6.61 -7.83 3.47
N LEU A 32 7.36 -8.57 4.30
CA LEU A 32 8.60 -8.06 4.90
C LEU A 32 9.67 -7.74 3.85
N LYS A 33 9.82 -8.58 2.81
CA LYS A 33 10.74 -8.32 1.70
C LYS A 33 10.35 -7.04 0.95
N ILE A 34 9.08 -6.91 0.55
CA ILE A 34 8.56 -5.72 -0.15
C ILE A 34 8.77 -4.46 0.70
N ARG A 35 8.41 -4.52 2.00
CA ARG A 35 8.62 -3.40 2.93
C ARG A 35 10.10 -3.01 3.04
N LYS A 36 11.00 -4.00 3.08
CA LYS A 36 12.45 -3.76 3.15
C LYS A 36 12.93 -3.07 1.88
N GLU A 37 12.51 -3.53 0.71
CA GLU A 37 12.90 -2.91 -0.58
C GLU A 37 12.48 -1.44 -0.64
N ILE A 38 11.22 -1.12 -0.34
CA ILE A 38 10.72 0.27 -0.30
C ILE A 38 11.52 1.10 0.72
N LYS A 39 11.74 0.56 1.92
CA LYS A 39 12.49 1.23 2.97
C LYS A 39 13.94 1.54 2.55
N MET A 40 14.62 0.59 1.89
CA MET A 40 16.01 0.78 1.44
C MET A 40 16.09 1.82 0.32
N ASP A 41 15.15 1.83 -0.62
CA ASP A 41 15.09 2.84 -1.68
C ASP A 41 14.92 4.26 -1.10
N LEU A 42 13.99 4.43 -0.16
CA LEU A 42 13.75 5.71 0.50
C LEU A 42 14.93 6.17 1.35
N LEU A 43 15.57 5.26 2.09
CA LEU A 43 16.80 5.57 2.84
C LEU A 43 17.96 5.95 1.90
N GLY A 44 18.08 5.28 0.75
CA GLY A 44 19.06 5.62 -0.28
C GLY A 44 18.85 7.02 -0.87
N LYS A 45 17.61 7.52 -0.87
CA LYS A 45 17.24 8.89 -1.25
C LYS A 45 17.40 9.92 -0.13
N GLY A 46 17.83 9.51 1.07
CA GLY A 46 18.04 10.39 2.22
C GLY A 46 16.78 10.66 3.07
N TYR A 47 15.68 9.94 2.85
CA TYR A 47 14.47 10.10 3.67
C TYR A 47 14.59 9.39 5.02
N THR A 48 14.05 10.00 6.07
CA THR A 48 13.85 9.35 7.38
C THR A 48 12.43 8.79 7.48
N LEU A 49 12.30 7.56 7.98
CA LEU A 49 11.02 6.86 8.07
C LEU A 49 10.64 6.52 9.51
N PRO A 50 9.36 6.61 9.88
CA PRO A 50 8.89 6.12 11.18
C PRO A 50 9.13 4.61 11.34
N ASN A 51 9.23 4.16 12.60
CA ASN A 51 9.47 2.76 12.89
C ASN A 51 8.34 1.86 12.36
N ASN A 52 8.73 0.79 11.66
CA ASN A 52 7.84 -0.23 11.09
C ASN A 52 6.79 0.23 10.06
N LEU A 53 6.80 1.50 9.65
CA LEU A 53 5.86 2.08 8.70
C LEU A 53 6.59 2.51 7.41
N ILE A 54 5.86 2.47 6.30
CA ILE A 54 6.28 3.01 5.01
C ILE A 54 5.16 3.90 4.42
N PRO A 55 5.48 4.92 3.60
CA PRO A 55 4.45 5.76 3.00
C PRO A 55 3.52 4.95 2.10
N MET A 56 2.20 5.17 2.19
CA MET A 56 1.24 4.44 1.37
C MET A 56 1.40 4.74 -0.13
N CYS A 57 1.79 5.96 -0.48
CA CYS A 57 2.05 6.35 -1.88
C CYS A 57 3.14 5.50 -2.53
N GLU A 58 4.20 5.16 -1.78
CA GLU A 58 5.29 4.30 -2.25
C GLU A 58 4.83 2.84 -2.40
N VAL A 59 3.91 2.39 -1.54
CA VAL A 59 3.28 1.06 -1.67
C VAL A 59 2.41 0.99 -2.93
N VAL A 60 1.56 2.00 -3.16
CA VAL A 60 0.74 2.11 -4.37
C VAL A 60 1.61 2.05 -5.62
N ALA A 61 2.70 2.82 -5.65
CA ALA A 61 3.65 2.84 -6.75
C ALA A 61 4.32 1.47 -6.96
N LYS A 62 4.82 0.85 -5.88
CA LYS A 62 5.50 -0.45 -5.92
C LYS A 62 4.59 -1.59 -6.41
N LEU A 63 3.34 -1.61 -5.95
CA LEU A 63 2.34 -2.62 -6.30
C LEU A 63 1.59 -2.28 -7.60
N LYS A 64 1.84 -1.11 -8.20
CA LYS A 64 1.15 -0.62 -9.40
C LYS A 64 -0.37 -0.62 -9.25
N ILE A 65 -0.86 -0.23 -8.07
CA ILE A 65 -2.30 -0.20 -7.80
C ILE A 65 -2.94 0.93 -8.61
N ASN A 66 -3.94 0.59 -9.44
CA ASN A 66 -4.66 1.56 -10.25
C ASN A 66 -5.81 2.19 -9.45
N ILE A 67 -5.54 3.33 -8.82
CA ILE A 67 -6.51 4.07 -8.00
C ILE A 67 -7.74 4.48 -8.83
N SER A 68 -7.54 4.94 -10.07
CA SER A 68 -8.65 5.38 -10.93
C SER A 68 -9.59 4.23 -11.29
N TYR A 69 -9.07 3.01 -11.47
CA TYR A 69 -9.89 1.82 -11.64
C TYR A 69 -10.68 1.50 -10.37
N LEU A 70 -10.03 1.51 -9.21
CA LEU A 70 -10.70 1.26 -7.92
C LEU A 70 -11.82 2.26 -7.65
N GLN A 71 -11.59 3.55 -7.92
CA GLN A 71 -12.61 4.59 -7.78
C GLN A 71 -13.82 4.28 -8.66
N LYS A 72 -13.61 3.98 -9.96
CA LYS A 72 -14.72 3.62 -10.86
C LYS A 72 -15.51 2.42 -10.36
N MET A 73 -14.85 1.38 -9.86
CA MET A 73 -15.53 0.19 -9.37
C MET A 73 -16.31 0.44 -8.08
N ALA A 74 -15.79 1.28 -7.18
CA ALA A 74 -16.50 1.63 -5.95
C ALA A 74 -17.80 2.42 -6.20
N TYR A 75 -17.85 3.26 -7.24
CA TYR A 75 -19.06 4.00 -7.60
C TYR A 75 -20.11 3.18 -8.35
N VAL A 76 -19.73 2.06 -8.98
CA VAL A 76 -20.68 1.19 -9.71
C VAL A 76 -21.56 0.40 -8.73
N ASP A 77 -21.10 0.19 -7.49
CA ASP A 77 -21.86 -0.54 -6.46
C ASP A 77 -23.00 0.30 -5.82
N ASP A 78 -23.07 1.62 -6.09
CA ASP A 78 -24.11 2.54 -5.59
C ASP A 78 -25.30 2.76 -6.57
N THR A 79 -25.33 2.05 -7.71
CA THR A 79 -26.40 2.10 -8.74
C THR A 79 -27.05 0.75 -8.98
#